data_AF-A0A961X7H9-F1
#
_entry.id   AF-A0A961X7H9-F1
#
_cell.length_a   1.000
_cell.length_b   1.000
_cell.length_c   1.000
_cell.angle_alpha   90.00
_cell.angle_beta   90.00
_cell.angle_gamma   90.00
#
_symmetry.space_group_name_H-M   'P 1'
#
loop_
_entity.id
_entity.type
_entity.pdbx_description
1 polymer ?
#
loop_
_entity_poly.entity_id
_entity_poly.type
_entity_poly.pdbx_seq_one_letter_code
_entity_poly.pdbx_strand_id
1 'polypeptide(L)'
;MHGGEYGILGMAGVGFFGMLVIGFLAGWIAEKAMNRDHGLLTNILVGIAGSFVGGTLAGVLGLQWYGFLGNLVIATAGAILILWFFGKSEQPRGVQESRRDGPYGGGMASQNEDTPIYHSADDKKQD
;
A
#
# COMPACT_ATOMS: atom_id res chain seq x y z
N MET A 1 33.27 -1.14 -31.38
CA MET A 1 32.85 -2.24 -30.51
C MET A 1 33.18 -1.83 -29.08
N HIS A 2 32.21 -1.29 -28.33
CA HIS A 2 32.40 -0.96 -26.91
C HIS A 2 31.92 -2.15 -26.08
N GLY A 3 32.87 -2.74 -25.36
CA GLY A 3 32.67 -3.90 -24.50
C GLY A 3 31.71 -3.58 -23.36
N GLY A 4 30.99 -4.62 -22.95
CA GLY A 4 30.04 -4.57 -21.86
C GLY A 4 30.69 -4.16 -20.55
N GLU A 5 30.16 -3.09 -19.97
CA GLU A 5 30.27 -2.82 -18.53
C GLU A 5 28.87 -2.84 -17.90
N TYR A 6 27.98 -3.71 -18.39
CA TYR A 6 26.84 -4.18 -17.61
C TYR A 6 27.38 -5.20 -16.57
N GLY A 7 28.31 -4.75 -15.72
CA GLY A 7 28.67 -5.52 -14.54
C GLY A 7 27.42 -5.63 -13.67
N ILE A 8 27.27 -6.77 -13.00
CA ILE A 8 26.23 -7.06 -11.99
C ILE A 8 26.09 -6.00 -10.86
N LEU A 9 26.94 -4.97 -10.86
CA LEU A 9 27.05 -3.90 -9.88
C LEU A 9 26.89 -2.48 -10.48
N GLY A 10 26.55 -2.31 -11.77
CA GLY A 10 26.50 -0.98 -12.40
C GLY A 10 25.48 -0.83 -13.55
N MET A 11 24.48 0.04 -13.36
CA MET A 11 23.63 0.53 -14.44
C MET A 11 24.39 1.53 -15.32
N ALA A 12 24.38 1.33 -16.63
CA ALA A 12 25.21 2.08 -17.57
C ALA A 12 24.88 3.59 -17.56
N GLY A 13 25.89 4.42 -17.28
CA GLY A 13 25.80 5.88 -17.36
C GLY A 13 25.21 6.58 -16.14
N VAL A 14 25.06 5.92 -14.99
CA VAL A 14 24.68 6.57 -13.71
C VAL A 14 25.61 6.10 -12.60
N GLY A 15 26.22 7.05 -11.89
CA GLY A 15 27.07 6.74 -10.74
C GLY A 15 26.28 6.17 -9.55
N PHE A 16 27.00 5.73 -8.52
CA PHE A 16 26.43 5.10 -7.31
C PHE A 16 25.26 5.91 -6.70
N PHE A 17 25.42 7.22 -6.53
CA PHE A 17 24.35 8.09 -6.03
C PHE A 17 23.12 8.10 -6.94
N GLY A 18 23.32 8.09 -8.26
CA GLY A 18 22.24 8.01 -9.24
C GLY A 18 21.46 6.70 -9.11
N MET A 19 22.16 5.57 -8.92
CA MET A 19 21.51 4.28 -8.68
C MET A 19 20.68 4.26 -7.39
N LEU A 20 21.14 4.89 -6.31
CA LEU A 20 20.36 4.98 -5.08
C LEU A 20 19.07 5.79 -5.27
N VAL A 21 19.17 6.94 -5.95
CA VAL A 21 18.00 7.79 -6.26
C VAL A 21 17.03 7.06 -7.18
N ILE A 22 17.53 6.40 -8.23
CA ILE A 22 16.73 5.60 -9.15
C ILE A 22 16.03 4.47 -8.41
N GLY A 23 16.74 3.72 -7.56
CA GLY A 23 16.17 2.63 -6.77
C GLY A 23 15.04 3.12 -5.89
N PHE A 24 15.26 4.20 -5.14
CA PHE A 24 14.21 4.81 -4.31
C PHE A 24 12.97 5.19 -5.11
N LEU A 25 13.16 5.91 -6.23
CA LEU A 25 12.05 6.33 -7.09
C LEU A 25 11.33 5.12 -7.71
N ALA A 26 12.08 4.13 -8.19
CA ALA A 26 11.53 2.92 -8.80
C ALA A 26 10.67 2.12 -7.81
N GLY A 27 11.12 1.96 -6.56
CA GLY A 27 10.37 1.27 -5.52
C GLY A 27 9.04 1.97 -5.21
N TRP A 28 9.06 3.29 -5.09
CA TRP A 28 7.86 4.10 -4.86
C TRP A 28 6.89 4.08 -6.06
N ILE A 29 7.40 4.14 -7.29
CA ILE A 29 6.57 4.04 -8.49
C ILE A 29 5.95 2.64 -8.58
N ALA A 30 6.71 1.58 -8.31
CA ALA A 30 6.23 0.20 -8.35
C ALA A 30 5.14 -0.06 -7.31
N GLU A 31 5.31 0.45 -6.08
CA GLU A 31 4.29 0.40 -5.03
C GLU A 31 2.97 1.02 -5.50
N LYS A 32 3.03 2.26 -6.00
CA LYS A 32 1.85 2.96 -6.53
C LYS A 32 1.20 2.23 -7.70
N ALA A 33 2.03 1.72 -8.62
CA ALA A 33 1.55 0.97 -9.78
C ALA A 33 0.82 -0.33 -9.37
N MET A 34 1.20 -0.91 -8.23
CA MET A 34 0.60 -2.13 -7.72
C MET A 34 -0.51 -1.90 -6.68
N ASN A 35 -0.82 -0.64 -6.37
CA ASN A 35 -1.85 -0.23 -5.41
C ASN A 35 -1.70 -0.94 -4.05
N ARG A 36 -0.47 -0.88 -3.51
CA ARG A 36 -0.11 -1.47 -2.21
C ARG A 36 0.37 -0.39 -1.27
N ASP A 37 0.12 -0.59 0.02
CA ASP A 37 0.58 0.29 1.10
C ASP A 37 1.75 -0.36 1.82
N HIS A 38 2.94 -0.22 1.26
CA HIS A 38 4.17 -0.67 1.90
C HIS A 38 4.85 0.47 2.67
N GLY A 39 5.66 0.10 3.66
CA GLY A 39 6.49 1.08 4.38
C GLY A 39 7.63 1.61 3.50
N LEU A 40 8.13 2.80 3.84
CA LEU A 40 9.27 3.44 3.17
C LEU A 40 10.53 2.54 3.11
N LEU A 41 10.74 1.73 4.15
CA LEU A 41 11.84 0.75 4.19
C LEU A 41 11.67 -0.31 3.09
N THR A 42 10.47 -0.84 2.91
CA THR A 42 10.17 -1.84 1.88
C THR A 42 10.40 -1.27 0.50
N ASN A 43 9.95 -0.04 0.23
CA ASN A 43 10.14 0.60 -1.06
C ASN A 43 11.62 0.78 -1.42
N ILE A 44 12.45 1.17 -0.45
CA ILE A 44 13.90 1.29 -0.66
C ILE A 44 14.52 -0.08 -0.97
N LEU A 45 14.21 -1.11 -0.18
CA LEU A 45 14.77 -2.45 -0.37
C LEU A 45 14.35 -3.06 -1.70
N VAL A 46 13.06 -2.97 -2.03
CA VAL A 46 12.49 -3.43 -3.29
C VAL A 46 13.07 -2.64 -4.46
N GLY A 47 13.22 -1.33 -4.32
CA GLY A 47 13.81 -0.47 -5.33
C GLY A 47 15.26 -0.79 -5.65
N ILE A 48 16.08 -1.04 -4.62
CA ILE A 48 17.46 -1.49 -4.77
C ILE A 48 17.50 -2.88 -5.39
N ALA A 49 16.76 -3.86 -4.86
CA ALA A 49 16.71 -5.20 -5.43
C ALA A 49 16.20 -5.19 -6.90
N GLY A 50 15.23 -4.33 -7.19
CA GLY A 50 14.63 -4.14 -8.51
C GLY A 50 15.60 -3.57 -9.53
N SER A 51 16.54 -2.70 -9.12
CA SER A 51 17.58 -2.21 -10.04
C SER A 51 18.55 -3.32 -10.45
N PHE A 52 18.93 -4.20 -9.52
CA PHE A 52 19.74 -5.38 -9.84
C PHE A 52 19.02 -6.36 -10.77
N VAL A 53 17.77 -6.72 -10.43
CA VAL A 53 16.97 -7.66 -11.23
C VAL A 53 16.66 -7.08 -12.61
N GLY A 54 16.19 -5.84 -12.68
CA GLY A 54 15.85 -5.16 -13.93
C GLY A 54 17.08 -4.98 -14.83
N GLY A 55 18.20 -4.53 -14.28
CA GLY A 55 19.46 -4.37 -15.02
C GLY A 55 19.97 -5.70 -15.58
N THR A 56 19.91 -6.77 -14.78
CA THR A 56 20.29 -8.12 -15.22
C THR A 56 19.39 -8.62 -16.35
N LEU A 57 18.07 -8.47 -16.22
CA LEU A 57 17.11 -8.86 -17.25
C LEU A 57 17.33 -8.07 -18.55
N ALA A 58 17.52 -6.76 -18.45
CA ALA A 58 17.79 -5.91 -19.61
C ALA A 58 19.05 -6.34 -20.35
N GLY A 59 20.11 -6.68 -19.62
CA GLY A 59 21.35 -7.22 -20.16
C GLY A 59 21.17 -8.55 -20.89
N VAL A 60 20.42 -9.49 -20.30
CA VAL A 60 20.12 -10.79 -20.92
C VAL A 60 19.27 -10.65 -22.19
N LEU A 61 18.32 -9.71 -22.18
CA LEU A 61 17.46 -9.41 -23.34
C LEU A 61 18.17 -8.58 -24.42
N GLY A 62 19.42 -8.17 -24.19
CA GLY A 62 20.17 -7.33 -25.12
C GLY A 62 19.60 -5.92 -25.29
N LEU A 63 18.76 -5.47 -24.36
CA LEU A 63 18.14 -4.15 -24.43
C LEU A 63 19.12 -3.10 -23.93
N GLN A 64 19.48 -2.16 -24.80
CA GLN A 64 20.43 -1.09 -24.49
C GLN A 64 19.69 0.17 -24.07
N TRP A 65 19.88 0.57 -22.81
CA TRP A 65 19.31 1.78 -22.23
C TRP A 65 20.41 2.54 -21.51
N TYR A 66 20.37 3.86 -21.61
CA TYR A 66 21.41 4.72 -21.04
C TYR A 66 20.80 5.91 -20.31
N GLY A 67 21.57 6.41 -19.35
CA GLY A 67 21.22 7.61 -18.60
C GLY A 67 20.15 7.38 -17.54
N PHE A 68 19.80 8.45 -16.83
CA PHE A 68 18.97 8.38 -15.63
C PHE A 68 17.56 7.82 -15.92
N LEU A 69 16.89 8.32 -16.96
CA LEU A 69 15.51 7.90 -17.27
C LEU A 69 15.42 6.45 -17.74
N GLY A 70 16.34 6.01 -18.61
CA GLY A 70 16.35 4.62 -19.08
C GLY A 70 16.52 3.64 -17.93
N ASN A 71 17.47 3.94 -17.04
CA ASN A 71 17.71 3.13 -15.85
C ASN A 71 16.56 3.18 -14.84
N LEU A 72 15.84 4.30 -14.74
CA LEU A 72 14.63 4.39 -13.92
C LEU A 72 13.52 3.46 -14.43
N VAL A 73 13.29 3.39 -15.74
CA VAL A 73 12.28 2.49 -16.32
C VAL A 73 12.66 1.03 -16.06
N ILE A 74 13.93 0.67 -16.29
CA ILE A 74 14.44 -0.69 -16.07
C ILE A 74 14.35 -1.10 -14.59
N ALA A 75 14.75 -0.22 -13.67
CA ALA A 75 14.65 -0.46 -12.24
C ALA A 75 13.19 -0.59 -11.79
N THR A 76 12.28 0.24 -12.33
CA THR A 76 10.85 0.18 -12.02
C THR A 76 10.25 -1.14 -12.49
N ALA A 77 10.57 -1.59 -13.71
CA ALA A 77 10.12 -2.89 -14.20
C ALA A 77 10.62 -4.04 -13.30
N GLY A 78 11.90 -4.01 -12.90
CA GLY A 78 12.46 -4.99 -11.96
C GLY A 78 11.78 -4.97 -10.59
N ALA A 79 11.50 -3.79 -10.03
CA ALA A 79 10.79 -3.63 -8.76
C ALA A 79 9.35 -4.17 -8.83
N ILE A 80 8.62 -3.89 -9.92
CA ILE A 80 7.28 -4.44 -10.17
C ILE A 80 7.33 -5.97 -10.25
N LEU A 81 8.32 -6.54 -10.93
CA LEU A 81 8.49 -8.00 -11.01
C LEU A 81 8.69 -8.61 -9.62
N ILE A 82 9.57 -8.03 -8.79
CA ILE A 82 9.78 -8.49 -7.41
C ILE A 82 8.47 -8.42 -6.62
N LEU A 83 7.82 -7.27 -6.57
CA LEU A 83 6.57 -7.12 -5.85
C LEU A 83 5.48 -8.04 -6.38
N TRP A 84 5.43 -8.33 -7.67
CA TRP A 84 4.46 -9.27 -8.23
C TRP A 84 4.63 -10.67 -7.64
N PHE A 85 5.87 -11.16 -7.51
CA PHE A 85 6.15 -12.44 -6.87
C PHE A 85 5.95 -12.42 -5.35
N PHE A 86 6.38 -11.36 -4.67
CA PHE A 86 6.31 -11.24 -3.21
C PHE A 86 4.93 -10.84 -2.68
N GLY A 87 4.10 -10.26 -3.53
CA GLY A 87 2.84 -9.61 -3.19
C GLY A 87 1.68 -10.45 -2.69
N LYS A 88 1.90 -11.74 -2.50
CA LYS A 88 0.87 -12.66 -2.00
C LYS A 88 0.72 -12.59 -0.48
N SER A 89 1.50 -11.77 0.22
CA SER A 89 1.59 -11.78 1.69
C SER A 89 0.80 -10.70 2.44
N GLU A 90 0.14 -9.77 1.74
CA GLU A 90 -0.71 -8.77 2.41
C GLU A 90 -2.05 -9.41 2.78
N GLN A 91 -2.06 -10.03 3.96
CA GLN A 91 -3.28 -10.45 4.62
C GLN A 91 -4.11 -9.18 4.89
N PRO A 92 -5.41 -9.17 4.56
CA PRO A 92 -6.28 -8.06 4.94
C PRO A 92 -6.12 -7.88 6.45
N ARG A 93 -5.72 -6.68 6.88
CA ARG A 93 -5.74 -6.29 8.29
C ARG A 93 -7.13 -6.59 8.77
N GLY A 94 -7.27 -7.71 9.48
CA GLY A 94 -8.50 -8.11 10.13
C GLY A 94 -8.99 -6.89 10.88
N VAL A 95 -10.22 -6.50 10.55
CA VAL A 95 -10.96 -5.42 11.19
C VAL A 95 -10.65 -5.50 12.69
N GLN A 96 -9.83 -4.57 13.19
CA GLN A 96 -9.75 -4.35 14.63
C GLN A 96 -11.06 -3.65 14.97
N GLU A 97 -12.11 -4.47 15.05
CA GLU A 97 -13.34 -4.15 15.70
C GLU A 97 -13.00 -3.99 17.17
N SER A 98 -12.50 -2.80 17.50
CA SER A 98 -12.55 -2.30 18.85
C SER A 98 -14.02 -2.08 19.16
N ARG A 99 -14.69 -3.19 19.49
CA ARG A 99 -15.68 -3.24 20.54
C ARG A 99 -15.03 -2.61 21.78
N ARG A 100 -15.21 -1.31 21.90
CA ARG A 100 -15.27 -0.58 23.15
C ARG A 100 -16.53 0.26 23.07
N ASP A 101 -17.64 -0.32 23.54
CA ASP A 101 -18.38 0.20 24.68
C ASP A 101 -18.29 1.75 24.75
N GLY A 102 -19.15 2.49 24.04
CA GLY A 102 -20.54 2.74 24.43
C GLY A 102 -20.65 4.13 25.06
N PRO A 103 -21.27 5.14 24.42
CA PRO A 103 -21.54 6.45 25.04
C PRO A 103 -22.73 6.40 26.00
N TYR A 104 -23.39 5.24 26.13
CA TYR A 104 -24.36 4.94 27.18
C TYR A 104 -23.63 4.62 28.49
N GLY A 105 -22.94 5.65 28.99
CA GLY A 105 -22.57 5.76 30.38
C GLY A 105 -23.80 5.62 31.28
N GLY A 106 -23.57 5.13 32.49
CA GLY A 106 -24.60 4.82 33.48
C GLY A 106 -25.63 5.92 33.67
N GLY A 107 -26.84 5.67 33.19
CA GLY A 107 -28.05 6.39 33.57
C GLY A 107 -28.76 5.57 34.64
N MET A 108 -28.90 6.17 35.81
CA MET A 108 -29.75 5.69 36.90
C MET A 108 -31.16 5.49 36.34
N ALA A 109 -31.64 4.25 36.29
CA ALA A 109 -33.06 3.99 36.12
C ALA A 109 -33.76 4.49 37.39
N SER A 110 -34.21 5.74 37.32
CA SER A 110 -35.07 6.39 38.30
C SER A 110 -36.29 5.51 38.52
N GLN A 111 -36.46 5.05 39.75
CA GLN A 111 -37.76 4.75 40.30
C GLN A 111 -38.71 5.94 40.04
N ASN A 112 -39.97 5.61 39.80
CA ASN A 112 -41.18 6.43 40.01
C ASN A 112 -41.77 7.21 38.82
N GLU A 113 -43.05 6.88 38.59
CA GLU A 113 -44.17 7.78 38.24
C GLU A 113 -44.47 8.11 36.77
N ASP A 114 -44.82 7.08 35.99
CA ASP A 114 -45.83 7.24 34.94
C ASP A 114 -47.23 7.19 35.57
N THR A 115 -47.76 8.36 35.94
CA THR A 115 -49.21 8.57 36.04
C THR A 115 -49.54 9.85 35.28
N PRO A 116 -50.32 9.73 34.19
CA PRO A 116 -51.58 10.45 34.18
C PRO A 116 -52.73 9.53 33.76
N ILE A 117 -53.70 9.45 34.66
CA ILE A 117 -55.04 8.93 34.41
C ILE A 117 -55.69 9.78 33.32
N TYR A 118 -55.81 9.24 32.10
CA TYR A 118 -56.79 9.72 31.14
C TYR A 118 -58.06 8.90 31.28
N HIS A 119 -58.94 9.39 32.15
CA HIS A 119 -60.35 9.03 32.18
C HIS A 119 -61.16 10.23 31.70
N SER A 120 -61.60 10.20 30.44
CA SER A 120 -62.78 10.88 29.90
C SER A 120 -62.83 10.49 28.42
N ALA A 121 -63.69 9.54 28.07
CA ALA A 121 -65.09 9.79 27.72
C ALA A 121 -65.18 9.86 26.19
N ASP A 122 -65.51 8.73 25.58
CA ASP A 122 -66.28 8.64 24.33
C ASP A 122 -66.46 7.17 23.96
N ASP A 123 -67.42 6.52 24.61
CA ASP A 123 -68.25 5.52 23.93
C ASP A 123 -69.62 5.43 24.61
N LYS A 124 -70.41 6.49 24.43
CA LYS A 124 -71.86 6.33 24.34
C LYS A 124 -72.15 6.06 22.88
N LYS A 125 -72.77 4.90 22.59
CA LYS A 125 -74.03 4.73 21.81
C LYS A 125 -74.18 3.25 21.45
N GLN A 126 -75.25 2.61 21.93
CA GLN A 126 -76.41 2.21 21.10
C GLN A 126 -76.10 0.88 20.39
N ASP A 127 -76.72 -0.27 20.69
CA ASP A 127 -78.15 -0.57 20.93
C ASP A 127 -78.36 -1.88 21.72
#